data_AF-L7U8X6-F1
#
_entry.id   AF-L7U8X6-F1
#
_cell.length_a   1.000
_cell.length_b   1.000
_cell.length_c   1.000
_cell.angle_alpha   90.00
_cell.angle_beta   90.00
_cell.angle_gamma   90.00
#
_symmetry.space_group_name_H-M   'P 1'
#
loop_
_entity.id
_entity.type
_entity.pdbx_description
1 polymer ?
#
loop_
_entity_poly.entity_id
_entity_poly.type
_entity_poly.pdbx_seq_one_letter_code
_entity_poly.pdbx_strand_id
1 'polypeptide(L)'
;MDDWNCPFSHGKAGTVTNELDTDPAKLGTRMENGTSSRLWDDSSGKFEPKKISVDKQAASSAIQEPYEVYLALDHLGNSVRMPFSVAAHHLIPGEASLPQSRLIDYVKGGSVISSDIGYGVNGRENGIWLPTHHALSQNMPVLPSATKKHRYSALSKEGNREVASVVSLYTQAVMEKALVQFHDDHTQATGYSSFVVQILDKIQANLATIKNYNCSQCQKAKKNGGKLPPPYILVHRLNQVSSRLAGLLTGPAAGWRPPVYTSPHARAFANDSRQLSLRNRG
;
A
#
# COMPACT_ATOMS: atom_id res chain seq x y z
N MET A 1 18.90 -19.72 -30.04
CA MET A 1 18.35 -18.38 -29.69
C MET A 1 17.21 -18.67 -28.75
N ASP A 2 17.58 -18.78 -27.49
CA ASP A 2 16.93 -19.69 -26.54
C ASP A 2 15.84 -18.95 -25.76
N ASP A 3 14.89 -19.72 -25.21
CA ASP A 3 13.68 -19.34 -24.46
C ASP A 3 13.88 -18.43 -23.21
N TRP A 4 15.02 -17.75 -23.09
CA TRP A 4 15.57 -17.23 -21.86
C TRP A 4 14.89 -16.01 -21.24
N ASN A 5 13.76 -15.51 -21.75
CA ASN A 5 13.06 -14.38 -21.11
C ASN A 5 11.53 -14.33 -21.34
N CYS A 6 10.89 -15.48 -21.62
CA CYS A 6 9.43 -15.51 -21.66
C CYS A 6 8.86 -15.49 -20.22
N PRO A 7 8.02 -14.51 -19.82
CA PRO A 7 7.43 -14.46 -18.48
C PRO A 7 6.23 -15.40 -18.32
N PHE A 8 5.80 -16.08 -19.39
CA PHE A 8 4.63 -16.93 -19.41
C PHE A 8 5.03 -18.38 -19.08
N SER A 9 4.29 -19.02 -18.17
CA SER A 9 4.58 -20.40 -17.78
C SER A 9 4.05 -21.37 -18.83
N HIS A 10 4.95 -22.05 -19.53
CA HIS A 10 4.64 -22.96 -20.63
C HIS A 10 4.30 -24.39 -20.19
N GLY A 11 4.44 -24.69 -18.90
CA GLY A 11 4.01 -25.96 -18.33
C GLY A 11 2.49 -26.09 -18.30
N LYS A 12 2.01 -27.21 -17.74
CA LYS A 12 0.59 -27.38 -17.45
C LYS A 12 0.15 -26.27 -16.48
N ALA A 13 -0.83 -25.48 -16.90
CA ALA A 13 -1.40 -24.45 -16.03
C ALA A 13 -1.94 -25.10 -14.75
N GLY A 14 -1.55 -24.56 -13.60
CA GLY A 14 -2.11 -24.94 -12.32
C GLY A 14 -3.51 -24.37 -12.12
N THR A 15 -4.28 -25.02 -11.25
CA THR A 15 -5.59 -24.50 -10.82
C THR A 15 -5.38 -23.55 -9.64
N VAL A 16 -5.68 -22.28 -9.84
CA VAL A 16 -5.65 -21.26 -8.79
C VAL A 16 -6.72 -20.21 -9.05
N THR A 17 -7.10 -19.51 -7.99
CA THR A 17 -7.95 -18.32 -8.06
C THR A 17 -7.16 -17.10 -7.61
N ASN A 18 -7.44 -15.94 -8.17
CA ASN A 18 -6.97 -14.71 -7.55
C ASN A 18 -7.81 -14.39 -6.29
N GLU A 19 -7.25 -13.57 -5.42
CA GLU A 19 -7.96 -12.94 -4.30
C GLU A 19 -7.77 -11.44 -4.44
N LEU A 20 -8.73 -10.76 -5.06
CA LEU A 20 -8.58 -9.36 -5.49
C LEU A 20 -9.47 -8.39 -4.71
N ASP A 21 -10.41 -8.92 -3.93
CA ASP A 21 -11.27 -8.12 -3.06
C ASP A 21 -10.46 -7.61 -1.87
N THR A 22 -10.59 -6.32 -1.59
CA THR A 22 -9.83 -5.65 -0.54
C THR A 22 -10.45 -5.97 0.81
N ASP A 23 -9.68 -6.57 1.71
CA ASP A 23 -10.10 -6.86 3.08
C ASP A 23 -8.98 -6.47 4.06
N PRO A 24 -9.05 -5.28 4.68
CA PRO A 24 -8.03 -4.80 5.61
C PRO A 24 -7.85 -5.70 6.84
N ALA A 25 -8.93 -6.32 7.34
CA ALA A 25 -8.84 -7.21 8.50
C ALA A 25 -8.08 -8.49 8.12
N LYS A 26 -8.39 -9.06 6.96
CA LYS A 26 -7.67 -10.23 6.44
C LYS A 26 -6.22 -9.93 6.10
N LEU A 27 -5.93 -8.75 5.55
CA LEU A 27 -4.56 -8.28 5.34
C LEU A 27 -3.81 -8.21 6.67
N GLY A 28 -4.39 -7.58 7.69
CA GLY A 28 -3.80 -7.49 9.04
C GLY A 28 -3.44 -8.86 9.62
N THR A 29 -4.41 -9.79 9.63
CA THR A 29 -4.19 -11.18 10.09
C THR A 29 -3.08 -11.88 9.30
N ARG A 30 -2.95 -11.63 7.99
CA ARG A 30 -1.89 -12.25 7.17
C ARG A 30 -0.53 -11.61 7.40
N MET A 31 -0.48 -10.32 7.65
CA MET A 31 0.75 -9.63 8.05
C MET A 31 1.27 -10.15 9.39
N GLU A 32 0.39 -10.34 10.38
CA GLU A 32 0.72 -10.91 11.69
C GLU A 32 1.24 -12.35 11.58
N ASN A 33 0.58 -13.17 10.78
CA ASN A 33 0.92 -14.59 10.62
C ASN A 33 2.06 -14.86 9.64
N GLY A 34 2.59 -13.84 8.95
CA GLY A 34 3.63 -14.04 7.94
C GLY A 34 3.14 -14.69 6.64
N THR A 35 1.83 -14.66 6.36
CA THR A 35 1.19 -15.37 5.23
C THR A 35 1.27 -14.58 3.93
N SER A 36 2.00 -15.10 2.95
CA SER A 36 2.18 -14.46 1.65
C SER A 36 0.99 -14.61 0.69
N SER A 37 1.04 -13.89 -0.44
CA SER A 37 0.31 -14.32 -1.65
C SER A 37 0.79 -15.72 -2.09
N ARG A 38 -0.06 -16.47 -2.79
CA ARG A 38 0.31 -17.79 -3.33
C ARG A 38 1.31 -17.62 -4.47
N LEU A 39 2.42 -18.34 -4.41
CA LEU A 39 3.44 -18.33 -5.44
C LEU A 39 3.43 -19.65 -6.19
N TRP A 40 3.64 -19.59 -7.49
CA TRP A 40 3.81 -20.77 -8.32
C TRP A 40 5.20 -21.37 -8.12
N ASP A 41 5.25 -22.68 -7.95
CA ASP A 41 6.48 -23.46 -7.93
C ASP A 41 6.52 -24.36 -9.18
N ASP A 42 7.44 -24.04 -10.09
CA ASP A 42 7.62 -24.80 -11.33
C ASP A 42 8.04 -26.26 -11.10
N SER A 43 8.68 -26.56 -9.95
CA SER A 43 9.14 -27.92 -9.65
C SER A 43 8.00 -28.84 -9.19
N SER A 44 7.07 -28.32 -8.39
CA SER A 44 5.93 -29.08 -7.89
C SER A 44 4.66 -28.93 -8.74
N GLY A 45 4.60 -27.90 -9.60
CA GLY A 45 3.41 -27.54 -10.36
C GLY A 45 2.25 -27.10 -9.46
N LYS A 46 2.57 -26.54 -8.29
CA LYS A 46 1.59 -26.14 -7.27
C LYS A 46 1.75 -24.68 -6.86
N PHE A 47 0.68 -24.17 -6.27
CA PHE A 47 0.64 -22.86 -5.64
C PHE A 47 0.80 -22.99 -4.15
N GLU A 48 1.84 -22.37 -3.60
CA GLU A 48 2.12 -22.43 -2.17
C GLU A 48 2.28 -21.03 -1.59
N PRO A 49 1.62 -20.71 -0.46
CA PRO A 49 2.00 -19.55 0.32
C PRO A 49 3.37 -19.80 0.96
N LYS A 50 4.27 -18.83 0.87
CA LYS A 50 5.49 -18.82 1.66
C LYS A 50 5.16 -18.28 3.05
N LYS A 51 5.54 -19.05 4.08
CA LYS A 51 5.70 -18.50 5.42
C LYS A 51 6.98 -17.67 5.41
N ILE A 52 6.83 -16.36 5.41
CA ILE A 52 7.95 -15.44 5.55
C ILE A 52 8.18 -15.28 7.05
N SER A 53 9.44 -15.34 7.52
CA SER A 53 9.75 -15.06 8.93
C SER A 53 9.06 -13.77 9.36
N VAL A 54 8.42 -13.79 10.51
CA VAL A 54 7.78 -12.60 11.08
C VAL A 54 8.85 -11.71 11.70
N ASP A 55 9.92 -11.43 10.96
CA ASP A 55 10.69 -10.22 11.23
C ASP A 55 9.71 -9.09 10.96
N LYS A 56 9.22 -8.48 12.05
CA LYS A 56 8.33 -7.33 12.00
C LYS A 56 8.92 -6.38 10.97
N GLN A 57 8.26 -6.27 9.81
CA GLN A 57 8.69 -5.38 8.73
C GLN A 57 9.01 -4.03 9.37
N ALA A 58 10.14 -3.43 8.99
CA ALA A 58 10.79 -2.30 9.68
C ALA A 58 9.88 -1.09 10.00
N ALA A 59 8.70 -0.97 9.35
CA ALA A 59 7.69 0.00 9.72
C ALA A 59 7.08 -0.24 11.12
N SER A 60 6.92 -1.50 11.55
CA SER A 60 6.37 -1.85 12.87
C SER A 60 7.41 -1.80 13.99
N SER A 61 8.69 -2.08 13.71
CA SER A 61 9.71 -2.11 14.77
C SER A 61 10.04 -0.73 15.34
N ALA A 62 9.81 0.34 14.56
CA ALA A 62 9.94 1.73 15.03
C ALA A 62 8.77 2.17 15.92
N ILE A 63 7.58 1.58 15.74
CA ILE A 63 6.40 1.91 16.55
C ILE A 63 6.39 1.00 17.78
N GLN A 64 7.17 1.38 18.80
CA GLN A 64 7.15 0.72 20.10
C GLN A 64 5.98 1.24 20.94
N GLU A 65 5.31 0.34 21.65
CA GLU A 65 4.33 0.73 22.66
C GLU A 65 4.98 1.59 23.76
N PRO A 66 4.28 2.61 24.29
CA PRO A 66 2.87 2.91 24.07
C PRO A 66 2.61 3.72 22.77
N TYR A 67 1.49 3.40 22.11
CA TYR A 67 0.96 4.14 20.95
C TYR A 67 0.35 5.49 21.38
N GLU A 68 1.20 6.39 21.86
CA GLU A 68 0.80 7.71 22.34
C GLU A 68 1.73 8.81 21.82
N VAL A 69 1.21 10.02 21.64
CA VAL A 69 1.97 11.23 21.34
C VAL A 69 1.64 12.35 22.31
N TYR A 70 2.54 13.31 22.47
CA TYR A 70 2.33 14.50 23.29
C TYR A 70 2.12 15.70 22.38
N LEU A 71 0.97 16.37 22.50
CA LEU A 71 0.67 17.57 21.74
C LEU A 71 0.79 18.79 22.64
N ALA A 72 1.67 19.72 22.29
CA ALA A 72 1.68 21.04 22.92
C ALA A 72 0.45 21.83 22.43
N LEU A 73 -0.51 22.07 23.33
CA LEU A 73 -1.75 22.79 22.99
C LEU A 73 -1.63 24.30 23.22
N ASP A 74 -0.60 24.76 23.93
CA ASP A 74 -0.33 26.18 24.16
C ASP A 74 1.18 26.50 24.19
N HIS A 75 1.47 27.80 24.19
CA HIS A 75 2.82 28.35 24.26
C HIS A 75 3.43 28.26 25.68
N LEU A 76 2.65 27.80 26.65
CA LEU A 76 3.07 27.64 28.05
C LEU A 76 3.68 26.25 28.31
N GLY A 77 3.70 25.39 27.29
CA GLY A 77 4.29 24.05 27.37
C GLY A 77 3.33 22.99 27.92
N ASN A 78 2.03 23.28 28.04
CA ASN A 78 1.06 22.27 28.43
C ASN A 78 0.90 21.25 27.29
N SER A 79 1.30 20.00 27.57
CA SER A 79 1.16 18.90 26.63
C SER A 79 0.00 17.98 27.01
N VAL A 80 -0.81 17.58 26.03
CA VAL A 80 -1.83 16.54 26.19
C VAL A 80 -1.35 15.24 25.56
N ARG A 81 -1.46 14.15 26.31
CA ARG A 81 -1.19 12.79 25.82
C ARG A 81 -2.37 12.31 24.98
N MET A 82 -2.11 11.91 23.75
CA MET A 82 -3.13 11.40 22.83
C MET A 82 -2.77 10.01 22.32
N PRO A 83 -3.68 9.04 22.42
CA PRO A 83 -3.45 7.71 21.89
C PRO A 83 -3.61 7.70 20.37
N PHE A 84 -2.87 6.83 19.70
CA PHE A 84 -3.09 6.45 18.31
C PHE A 84 -3.18 4.93 18.19
N SER A 85 -3.63 4.46 17.04
CA SER A 85 -3.65 3.03 16.70
C SER A 85 -2.96 2.83 15.36
N VAL A 86 -2.69 1.59 14.99
CA VAL A 86 -2.21 1.23 13.65
C VAL A 86 -3.26 0.39 12.93
N ALA A 87 -3.30 0.50 11.59
CA ALA A 87 -4.15 -0.32 10.74
C ALA A 87 -3.36 -0.82 9.54
N ALA A 88 -3.78 -1.97 9.01
CA ALA A 88 -3.19 -2.56 7.82
C ALA A 88 -3.56 -1.74 6.59
N HIS A 89 -2.56 -1.41 5.79
CA HIS A 89 -2.69 -0.58 4.60
C HIS A 89 -2.30 -1.37 3.35
N HIS A 90 -3.18 -1.42 2.35
CA HIS A 90 -2.87 -2.03 1.06
C HIS A 90 -1.95 -1.14 0.22
N LEU A 91 -0.78 -1.66 -0.14
CA LEU A 91 0.22 -0.95 -0.95
C LEU A 91 -0.22 -0.86 -2.42
N ILE A 92 -0.75 -1.95 -2.98
CA ILE A 92 -1.49 -1.97 -4.23
C ILE A 92 -2.98 -2.05 -3.88
N PRO A 93 -3.74 -0.96 -4.01
CA PRO A 93 -5.18 -0.95 -3.72
C PRO A 93 -5.95 -1.89 -4.65
N GLY A 94 -6.66 -2.85 -4.07
CA GLY A 94 -7.43 -3.86 -4.81
C GLY A 94 -8.66 -3.30 -5.54
N GLU A 95 -9.20 -2.16 -5.09
CA GLU A 95 -10.35 -1.50 -5.73
C GLU A 95 -9.95 -0.23 -6.49
N ALA A 96 -9.10 0.60 -5.89
CA ALA A 96 -8.77 1.92 -6.43
C ALA A 96 -7.66 1.91 -7.49
N SER A 97 -6.88 0.83 -7.64
CA SER A 97 -5.74 0.79 -8.55
C SER A 97 -5.72 -0.44 -9.46
N LEU A 98 -5.71 -1.64 -8.89
CA LEU A 98 -5.51 -2.85 -9.69
C LEU A 98 -6.59 -3.06 -10.79
N PRO A 99 -7.90 -2.85 -10.55
CA PRO A 99 -8.92 -2.99 -11.57
C PRO A 99 -8.91 -1.85 -12.60
N GLN A 100 -8.29 -0.72 -12.26
CA GLN A 100 -8.15 0.45 -13.13
C GLN A 100 -6.94 0.33 -14.08
N SER A 101 -6.03 -0.59 -13.79
CA SER A 101 -4.86 -0.85 -14.63
C SER A 101 -5.16 -1.88 -15.71
N ARG A 102 -4.57 -1.69 -16.89
CA ARG A 102 -4.59 -2.67 -17.97
C ARG A 102 -3.88 -3.98 -17.61
N LEU A 103 -3.06 -3.98 -16.56
CA LEU A 103 -2.39 -5.18 -16.06
C LEU A 103 -3.38 -6.25 -15.59
N ILE A 104 -4.62 -5.88 -15.24
CA ILE A 104 -5.63 -6.82 -14.74
C ILE A 104 -5.88 -7.98 -15.71
N ASP A 105 -5.77 -7.76 -17.02
CA ASP A 105 -5.92 -8.79 -18.06
C ASP A 105 -4.82 -9.85 -18.04
N TYR A 106 -3.68 -9.53 -17.42
CA TYR A 106 -2.56 -10.45 -17.20
C TYR A 106 -2.53 -11.03 -15.78
N VAL A 107 -3.53 -10.69 -14.95
CA VAL A 107 -3.73 -11.24 -13.60
C VAL A 107 -4.91 -12.21 -13.60
N LYS A 108 -6.04 -11.81 -14.20
CA LYS A 108 -7.26 -12.62 -14.30
C LYS A 108 -7.26 -13.49 -15.55
N GLY A 109 -7.58 -14.77 -15.39
CA GLY A 109 -7.91 -15.66 -16.49
C GLY A 109 -9.08 -15.09 -17.30
N GLY A 110 -8.96 -15.03 -18.63
CA GLY A 110 -9.93 -14.28 -19.41
C GLY A 110 -9.53 -14.05 -20.85
N SER A 111 -9.57 -12.79 -21.28
CA SER A 111 -9.35 -12.38 -22.67
C SER A 111 -7.90 -12.57 -23.14
N VAL A 112 -6.92 -12.40 -22.25
CA VAL A 112 -5.49 -12.40 -22.61
C VAL A 112 -4.78 -13.67 -22.18
N ILE A 113 -5.02 -14.14 -20.95
CA ILE A 113 -4.36 -15.33 -20.39
C ILE A 113 -5.36 -16.45 -20.10
N SER A 114 -4.88 -17.69 -20.11
CA SER A 114 -5.72 -18.89 -20.00
C SER A 114 -6.27 -19.18 -18.60
N SER A 115 -5.60 -18.70 -17.54
CA SER A 115 -6.01 -18.91 -16.15
C SER A 115 -5.58 -17.74 -15.25
N ASP A 116 -6.12 -17.68 -14.04
CA ASP A 116 -5.63 -16.79 -12.99
C ASP A 116 -4.16 -17.08 -12.64
N ILE A 117 -3.46 -16.06 -12.13
CA ILE A 117 -2.06 -16.17 -11.69
C ILE A 117 -1.89 -16.45 -10.20
N GLY A 118 -2.98 -16.41 -9.42
CA GLY A 118 -2.97 -16.67 -7.97
C GLY A 118 -2.59 -15.46 -7.11
N TYR A 119 -2.60 -14.24 -7.67
CA TYR A 119 -2.29 -13.02 -6.92
C TYR A 119 -3.34 -12.78 -5.83
N GLY A 120 -2.87 -12.44 -4.63
CA GLY A 120 -3.74 -12.12 -3.49
C GLY A 120 -3.42 -10.73 -2.95
N VAL A 121 -4.33 -9.77 -3.13
CA VAL A 121 -4.17 -8.39 -2.64
C VAL A 121 -4.04 -8.31 -1.12
N ASN A 122 -4.58 -9.31 -0.40
CA ASN A 122 -4.47 -9.42 1.05
C ASN A 122 -3.22 -10.19 1.50
N GLY A 123 -2.29 -10.54 0.59
CA GLY A 123 -1.01 -11.15 0.96
C GLY A 123 -0.14 -10.18 1.77
N ARG A 124 0.64 -10.69 2.73
CA ARG A 124 1.50 -9.87 3.60
C ARG A 124 2.38 -8.89 2.83
N GLU A 125 2.91 -9.28 1.68
CA GLU A 125 3.80 -8.41 0.89
C GLU A 125 3.12 -7.15 0.38
N ASN A 126 1.79 -7.16 0.28
CA ASN A 126 0.99 -6.02 -0.12
C ASN A 126 0.52 -5.15 1.07
N GLY A 127 1.02 -5.42 2.27
CA GLY A 127 0.63 -4.71 3.49
C GLY A 127 1.74 -3.89 4.10
N ILE A 128 1.36 -2.79 4.75
CA ILE A 128 2.19 -2.05 5.71
C ILE A 128 1.30 -1.56 6.87
N TRP A 129 1.84 -1.53 8.08
CA TRP A 129 1.15 -0.96 9.25
C TRP A 129 1.36 0.55 9.24
N LEU A 130 0.27 1.31 9.15
CA LEU A 130 0.29 2.77 9.21
C LEU A 130 -0.53 3.26 10.41
N PRO A 131 -0.11 4.36 11.06
CA PRO A 131 -0.87 4.96 12.14
C PRO A 131 -2.20 5.53 11.63
N THR A 132 -3.24 5.43 12.45
CA THR A 132 -4.60 5.87 12.15
C THR A 132 -5.24 6.57 13.36
N HIS A 133 -6.39 7.20 13.13
CA HIS A 133 -7.15 7.98 14.08
C HIS A 133 -8.17 7.16 14.89
N HIS A 134 -8.24 5.83 14.75
CA HIS A 134 -9.27 5.02 15.40
C HIS A 134 -9.22 5.09 16.94
N ALA A 135 -8.05 4.92 17.56
CA ALA A 135 -7.90 5.07 19.02
C ALA A 135 -8.25 6.48 19.50
N LEU A 136 -7.84 7.51 18.75
CA LEU A 136 -8.19 8.89 19.04
C LEU A 136 -9.71 9.08 18.98
N SER A 137 -10.39 8.53 17.96
CA SER A 137 -11.84 8.65 17.80
C SER A 137 -12.63 8.07 18.97
N GLN A 138 -12.09 7.05 19.63
CA GLN A 138 -12.68 6.43 20.82
C GLN A 138 -12.38 7.22 22.10
N ASN A 139 -11.22 7.88 22.16
CA ASN A 139 -10.67 8.50 23.38
C ASN A 139 -10.37 10.00 23.23
N MET A 140 -11.05 10.71 22.32
CA MET A 140 -10.82 12.14 22.08
C MET A 140 -10.96 12.93 23.39
N PRO A 141 -9.92 13.67 23.81
CA PRO A 141 -10.05 14.58 24.94
C PRO A 141 -10.99 15.75 24.57
N VAL A 142 -11.55 16.40 25.58
CA VAL A 142 -12.23 17.68 25.40
C VAL A 142 -11.15 18.73 25.10
N LEU A 143 -11.26 19.42 23.96
CA LEU A 143 -10.31 20.47 23.60
C LEU A 143 -10.50 21.69 24.52
N PRO A 144 -9.46 22.52 24.76
CA PRO A 144 -9.52 23.63 25.70
C PRO A 144 -10.68 24.62 25.45
N SER A 145 -11.06 24.86 24.20
CA SER A 145 -12.16 25.75 23.83
C SER A 145 -13.52 25.06 23.68
N ALA A 146 -13.56 23.72 23.75
CA ALA A 146 -14.73 22.94 23.45
C ALA A 146 -15.54 22.65 24.73
N THR A 147 -16.86 22.87 24.66
CA THR A 147 -17.78 22.50 25.74
C THR A 147 -18.22 21.04 25.67
N LYS A 148 -17.84 20.31 24.62
CA LYS A 148 -18.23 18.90 24.37
C LYS A 148 -17.07 18.13 23.72
N LYS A 149 -17.11 16.79 23.86
CA LYS A 149 -16.21 15.90 23.11
C LYS A 149 -16.55 15.98 21.61
N HIS A 150 -15.54 16.21 20.79
CA HIS A 150 -15.66 16.15 19.34
C HIS A 150 -15.31 14.75 18.81
N ARG A 151 -15.92 14.36 17.68
CA ARG A 151 -15.52 13.15 16.93
C ARG A 151 -14.52 13.53 15.84
N TYR A 152 -13.51 12.70 15.58
CA TYR A 152 -12.54 12.95 14.50
C TYR A 152 -13.19 13.29 13.15
N SER A 153 -14.28 12.60 12.80
CA SER A 153 -15.04 12.86 11.56
C SER A 153 -15.84 14.16 11.55
N ALA A 154 -16.15 14.74 12.71
CA ALA A 154 -16.68 16.09 12.84
C ALA A 154 -15.54 17.13 12.73
N LEU A 155 -14.34 16.78 13.22
CA LEU A 155 -13.15 17.64 13.19
C LEU A 155 -12.63 17.92 11.78
N SER A 156 -12.84 17.00 10.83
CA SER A 156 -12.39 17.16 9.44
C SER A 156 -13.38 17.89 8.52
N LYS A 157 -14.61 18.15 9.01
CA LYS A 157 -15.71 18.73 8.20
C LYS A 157 -16.16 20.11 8.68
N GLU A 158 -15.94 20.45 9.95
CA GLU A 158 -16.31 21.75 10.49
C GLU A 158 -15.20 22.77 10.20
N GLY A 159 -15.55 23.95 9.66
CA GLY A 159 -14.64 25.09 9.44
C GLY A 159 -14.05 25.70 10.72
N ASN A 160 -13.99 24.93 11.80
CA ASN A 160 -13.38 25.28 13.06
C ASN A 160 -11.84 25.15 12.94
N ARG A 161 -11.17 26.31 12.83
CA ARG A 161 -9.73 26.41 12.62
C ARG A 161 -8.90 25.80 13.75
N GLU A 162 -9.36 25.91 15.00
CA GLU A 162 -8.65 25.36 16.15
C GLU A 162 -8.65 23.83 16.10
N VAL A 163 -9.80 23.25 15.79
CA VAL A 163 -9.99 21.82 15.59
C VAL A 163 -9.13 21.26 14.46
N ALA A 164 -9.10 21.94 13.30
CA ALA A 164 -8.25 21.58 12.18
C ALA A 164 -6.75 21.66 12.54
N SER A 165 -6.37 22.60 13.42
CA SER A 165 -5.01 22.72 13.94
C SER A 165 -4.65 21.54 14.85
N VAL A 166 -5.56 21.09 15.72
CA VAL A 166 -5.31 19.93 16.59
C VAL A 166 -5.14 18.64 15.79
N VAL A 167 -5.99 18.40 14.79
CA VAL A 167 -5.84 17.21 13.91
C VAL A 167 -4.52 17.27 13.15
N SER A 168 -4.11 18.44 12.68
CA SER A 168 -2.82 18.62 12.00
C SER A 168 -1.65 18.34 12.96
N LEU A 169 -1.64 18.93 14.15
CA LEU A 169 -0.61 18.69 15.17
C LEU A 169 -0.57 17.22 15.59
N TYR A 170 -1.73 16.59 15.79
CA TYR A 170 -1.85 15.17 16.12
C TYR A 170 -1.23 14.29 15.03
N THR A 171 -1.68 14.45 13.78
CA THR A 171 -1.20 13.61 12.68
C THR A 171 0.29 13.84 12.40
N GLN A 172 0.79 15.06 12.52
CA GLN A 172 2.22 15.37 12.44
C GLN A 172 3.02 14.67 13.54
N ALA A 173 2.65 14.83 14.82
CA ALA A 173 3.34 14.21 15.94
C ALA A 173 3.35 12.67 15.83
N VAL A 174 2.25 12.07 15.37
CA VAL A 174 2.17 10.62 15.13
C VAL A 174 3.09 10.19 14.00
N MET A 175 3.10 10.92 12.87
CA MET A 175 3.99 10.64 11.73
C MET A 175 5.47 10.84 12.07
N GLU A 176 5.81 11.85 12.88
CA GLU A 176 7.16 12.07 13.39
C GLU A 176 7.63 10.92 14.28
N LYS A 177 6.77 10.47 15.20
CA LYS A 177 7.07 9.34 16.09
C LYS A 177 7.18 8.03 15.33
N ALA A 178 6.25 7.78 14.40
CA ALA A 178 6.14 6.49 13.71
C ALA A 178 7.08 6.37 12.50
N LEU A 179 7.60 7.49 11.98
CA LEU A 179 8.42 7.55 10.76
C LEU A 179 7.77 6.86 9.56
N VAL A 180 6.45 6.97 9.46
CA VAL A 180 5.64 6.47 8.35
C VAL A 180 4.47 7.43 8.10
N GLN A 181 3.89 7.38 6.90
CA GLN A 181 2.74 8.22 6.56
C GLN A 181 1.47 7.82 7.33
N PHE A 182 0.57 8.79 7.53
CA PHE A 182 -0.70 8.54 8.22
C PHE A 182 -1.71 7.80 7.34
N HIS A 183 -2.33 6.74 7.88
CA HIS A 183 -3.39 5.97 7.26
C HIS A 183 -4.69 6.80 7.22
N ASP A 184 -5.12 7.15 6.02
CA ASP A 184 -6.42 7.77 5.76
C ASP A 184 -6.94 7.27 4.40
N ASP A 185 -8.12 7.73 4.00
CA ASP A 185 -8.68 7.36 2.70
C ASP A 185 -7.76 7.83 1.56
N HIS A 186 -7.50 6.90 0.62
CA HIS A 186 -6.82 7.15 -0.66
C HIS A 186 -7.68 7.99 -1.61
N THR A 187 -8.11 9.16 -1.16
CA THR A 187 -8.88 10.08 -1.99
C THR A 187 -8.08 10.43 -3.25
N GLN A 188 -8.78 10.69 -4.35
CA GLN A 188 -8.16 11.15 -5.61
C GLN A 188 -7.21 12.35 -5.38
N ALA A 189 -7.48 13.15 -4.34
CA ALA A 189 -6.68 14.31 -3.96
C ALA A 189 -5.24 13.96 -3.54
N THR A 190 -4.93 12.73 -3.13
CA THR A 190 -3.56 12.36 -2.74
C THR A 190 -2.70 11.90 -3.92
N GLY A 191 -3.32 11.40 -5.00
CA GLY A 191 -2.65 10.92 -6.21
C GLY A 191 -2.01 9.53 -6.10
N TYR A 192 -2.09 8.88 -4.94
CA TYR A 192 -1.45 7.58 -4.68
C TYR A 192 -1.95 6.48 -5.63
N SER A 193 -3.27 6.29 -5.71
CA SER A 193 -3.87 5.25 -6.55
C SER A 193 -3.52 5.43 -8.03
N SER A 194 -3.59 6.67 -8.54
CA SER A 194 -3.21 6.97 -9.93
C SER A 194 -1.74 6.68 -10.21
N PHE A 195 -0.86 6.94 -9.23
CA PHE A 195 0.56 6.60 -9.33
C PHE A 195 0.79 5.09 -9.38
N VAL A 196 0.08 4.33 -8.54
CA VAL A 196 0.14 2.85 -8.57
C VAL A 196 -0.36 2.33 -9.92
N VAL A 197 -1.48 2.84 -10.45
CA VAL A 197 -1.98 2.49 -11.79
C VAL A 197 -0.91 2.68 -12.86
N GLN A 198 -0.19 3.81 -12.86
CA GLN A 198 0.89 4.06 -13.83
C GLN A 198 2.04 3.05 -13.73
N ILE A 199 2.39 2.60 -12.52
CA ILE A 199 3.41 1.56 -12.31
C ILE A 199 2.91 0.22 -12.90
N LEU A 200 1.67 -0.16 -12.58
CA LEU A 200 1.07 -1.40 -13.07
C LEU A 200 0.97 -1.41 -14.60
N ASP A 201 0.58 -0.29 -15.19
CA ASP A 201 0.51 -0.11 -16.64
C ASP A 201 1.87 -0.20 -17.34
N LYS A 202 2.96 0.25 -16.69
CA LYS A 202 4.32 0.04 -17.21
C LYS A 202 4.68 -1.46 -17.23
N ILE A 203 4.28 -2.22 -16.21
CA ILE A 203 4.47 -3.67 -16.18
C ILE A 203 3.67 -4.32 -17.31
N GLN A 204 2.43 -3.89 -17.52
CA GLN A 204 1.59 -4.37 -18.60
C GLN A 204 2.21 -4.10 -19.97
N ALA A 205 2.69 -2.88 -20.21
CA ALA A 205 3.35 -2.51 -21.47
C ALA A 205 4.57 -3.40 -21.73
N ASN A 206 5.35 -3.71 -20.70
CA ASN A 206 6.47 -4.65 -20.81
C ASN A 206 6.01 -6.08 -21.15
N LEU A 207 4.91 -6.56 -20.56
CA LEU A 207 4.35 -7.87 -20.93
C LEU A 207 3.81 -7.89 -22.38
N ALA A 208 3.17 -6.80 -22.82
CA ALA A 208 2.64 -6.68 -24.17
C ALA A 208 3.73 -6.53 -25.23
N THR A 209 4.87 -5.93 -24.90
CA THR A 209 6.04 -5.95 -25.81
C THR A 209 6.62 -7.35 -25.89
N ILE A 210 6.76 -8.07 -24.75
CA ILE A 210 7.22 -9.47 -24.73
C ILE A 210 6.30 -10.40 -25.52
N LYS A 211 4.98 -10.14 -25.51
CA LYS A 211 4.00 -10.83 -26.35
C LYS A 211 4.37 -10.80 -27.85
N ASN A 212 5.18 -9.84 -28.30
CA ASN A 212 5.62 -9.72 -29.70
C ASN A 212 6.98 -10.38 -29.99
N TYR A 213 7.65 -10.98 -28.99
CA TYR A 213 8.93 -11.69 -29.20
C TYR A 213 8.73 -13.14 -29.64
N ASN A 214 9.81 -13.73 -30.18
CA ASN A 214 9.91 -15.05 -30.80
C ASN A 214 9.81 -16.24 -29.84
N CYS A 215 9.01 -16.14 -28.76
CA CYS A 215 8.69 -17.33 -27.97
C CYS A 215 7.81 -18.26 -28.83
N SER A 216 8.39 -19.38 -29.27
CA SER A 216 7.73 -20.33 -30.17
C SER A 216 6.41 -20.86 -29.59
N GLN A 217 6.34 -21.01 -28.27
CA GLN A 217 5.17 -21.52 -27.56
C GLN A 217 4.04 -20.48 -27.48
N CYS A 218 4.38 -19.22 -27.17
CA CYS A 218 3.42 -18.10 -27.23
C CYS A 218 2.90 -17.88 -28.66
N GLN A 219 3.75 -18.01 -29.68
CA GLN A 219 3.34 -17.89 -31.08
C GLN A 219 2.39 -19.02 -31.49
N LYS A 220 2.66 -20.26 -31.07
CA LYS A 220 1.75 -21.40 -31.30
C LYS A 220 0.38 -21.16 -30.65
N ALA A 221 0.37 -20.72 -29.39
CA ALA A 221 -0.88 -20.38 -28.69
C ALA A 221 -1.70 -19.34 -29.48
N LYS A 222 -1.05 -18.25 -29.93
CA LYS A 222 -1.69 -17.22 -30.75
C LYS A 222 -2.21 -17.72 -32.09
N LYS A 223 -1.42 -18.49 -32.85
CA LYS A 223 -1.81 -19.01 -34.17
C LYS A 223 -3.07 -19.86 -34.10
N ASN A 224 -3.29 -20.52 -32.97
CA ASN A 224 -4.47 -21.35 -32.73
C ASN A 224 -5.65 -20.56 -32.14
N GLY A 225 -5.62 -19.21 -32.20
CA GLY A 225 -6.63 -18.35 -31.56
C GLY A 225 -6.65 -18.47 -30.04
N GLY A 226 -5.61 -19.06 -29.45
CA GLY A 226 -5.51 -19.39 -28.04
C GLY A 226 -5.04 -18.22 -27.18
N LYS A 227 -5.42 -18.28 -25.91
CA LYS A 227 -4.97 -17.37 -24.85
C LYS A 227 -3.50 -17.65 -24.54
N LEU A 228 -2.80 -16.64 -24.03
CA LEU A 228 -1.42 -16.83 -23.57
C LEU A 228 -1.41 -17.72 -22.32
N PRO A 229 -0.34 -18.49 -22.09
CA PRO A 229 -0.14 -19.14 -20.80
C PRO A 229 -0.07 -18.08 -19.68
N PRO A 230 -0.38 -18.42 -18.44
CA PRO A 230 -0.39 -17.46 -17.33
C PRO A 230 1.05 -17.04 -16.94
N PRO A 231 1.31 -15.75 -16.69
CA PRO A 231 2.62 -15.27 -16.26
C PRO A 231 2.77 -15.34 -14.74
N TYR A 232 2.93 -16.53 -14.17
CA TYR A 232 2.97 -16.69 -12.71
C TYR A 232 4.09 -15.89 -12.00
N ILE A 233 5.19 -15.62 -12.71
CA ILE A 233 6.27 -14.72 -12.22
C ILE A 233 5.78 -13.29 -11.94
N LEU A 234 4.62 -12.89 -12.49
CA LEU A 234 4.01 -11.59 -12.23
C LEU A 234 3.64 -11.40 -10.75
N VAL A 235 3.27 -12.46 -10.03
CA VAL A 235 3.00 -12.37 -8.58
C VAL A 235 4.24 -11.88 -7.83
N HIS A 236 5.42 -12.44 -8.14
CA HIS A 236 6.68 -11.98 -7.56
C HIS A 236 6.96 -10.50 -7.89
N ARG A 237 6.70 -10.07 -9.12
CA ARG A 237 6.89 -8.67 -9.53
C ARG A 237 5.94 -7.72 -8.81
N LEU A 238 4.68 -8.11 -8.62
CA LEU A 238 3.70 -7.33 -7.86
C LEU A 238 4.14 -7.20 -6.38
N ASN A 239 4.63 -8.28 -5.77
CA ASN A 239 5.16 -8.23 -4.40
C ASN A 239 6.39 -7.31 -4.30
N GLN A 240 7.26 -7.29 -5.32
CA GLN A 240 8.38 -6.33 -5.39
C GLN A 240 7.91 -4.88 -5.55
N VAL A 241 6.83 -4.64 -6.31
CA VAL A 241 6.21 -3.30 -6.40
C VAL A 241 5.73 -2.86 -5.03
N SER A 242 4.97 -3.71 -4.32
CA SER A 242 4.51 -3.41 -2.96
C SER A 242 5.68 -3.10 -2.04
N SER A 243 6.75 -3.91 -2.03
CA SER A 243 7.95 -3.63 -1.23
C SER A 243 8.59 -2.27 -1.53
N ARG A 244 8.64 -1.86 -2.80
CA ARG A 244 9.15 -0.52 -3.19
C ARG A 244 8.21 0.58 -2.74
N LEU A 245 6.90 0.40 -2.89
CA LEU A 245 5.89 1.35 -2.44
C LEU A 245 5.98 1.54 -0.92
N ALA A 246 6.16 0.47 -0.15
CA ALA A 246 6.37 0.56 1.30
C ALA A 246 7.54 1.49 1.65
N GLY A 247 8.67 1.38 0.93
CA GLY A 247 9.82 2.27 1.12
C GLY A 247 9.56 3.75 0.80
N LEU A 248 8.51 4.08 0.04
CA LEU A 248 8.09 5.47 -0.22
C LEU A 248 7.17 6.03 0.89
N LEU A 249 6.62 5.15 1.73
CA LEU A 249 5.72 5.49 2.83
C LEU A 249 6.43 5.56 4.19
N THR A 250 7.70 5.18 4.25
CA THR A 250 8.51 5.16 5.48
C THR A 250 9.60 6.25 5.48
N GLY A 251 10.20 6.47 6.64
CA GLY A 251 11.25 7.46 6.86
C GLY A 251 10.72 8.86 7.20
N PRO A 252 11.62 9.85 7.36
CA PRO A 252 11.26 11.21 7.72
C PRO A 252 10.42 11.90 6.63
N ALA A 253 9.48 12.75 7.06
CA ALA A 253 8.54 13.43 6.17
C ALA A 253 9.18 14.31 5.08
N ALA A 254 10.38 14.86 5.35
CA ALA A 254 11.16 15.60 4.35
C ALA A 254 11.54 14.76 3.11
N GLY A 255 11.60 13.44 3.26
CA GLY A 255 11.90 12.48 2.20
C GLY A 255 10.69 12.08 1.34
N TRP A 256 9.46 12.21 1.84
CA TRP A 256 8.26 11.78 1.12
C TRP A 256 7.95 12.66 -0.09
N ARG A 257 7.71 12.09 -1.27
CA ARG A 257 7.57 12.84 -2.53
C ARG A 257 6.17 12.74 -3.13
N PRO A 258 5.66 13.81 -3.76
CA PRO A 258 4.45 13.70 -4.58
C PRO A 258 4.67 12.74 -5.75
N PRO A 259 3.63 12.04 -6.22
CA PRO A 259 2.24 12.03 -5.73
C PRO A 259 1.98 10.94 -4.67
N VAL A 260 3.00 10.45 -3.96
CA VAL A 260 2.89 9.24 -3.12
C VAL A 260 2.50 9.61 -1.70
N TYR A 261 1.20 9.88 -1.50
CA TYR A 261 0.64 10.21 -0.20
C TYR A 261 -0.55 9.32 0.18
N THR A 262 -0.52 8.73 1.37
CA THR A 262 -1.64 7.92 1.89
C THR A 262 -2.75 8.75 2.51
N SER A 263 -2.50 10.04 2.76
CA SER A 263 -3.47 10.96 3.33
C SER A 263 -3.19 12.43 2.95
N PRO A 264 -4.19 13.32 2.98
CA PRO A 264 -3.97 14.76 2.91
C PRO A 264 -3.04 15.27 4.01
N HIS A 265 -3.09 14.66 5.20
CA HIS A 265 -2.22 14.97 6.33
C HIS A 265 -0.74 14.67 6.04
N ALA A 266 -0.43 13.50 5.47
CA ALA A 266 0.93 13.15 5.06
C ALA A 266 1.47 14.11 4.01
N ARG A 267 0.62 14.54 3.07
CA ARG A 267 0.99 15.55 2.07
C ARG A 267 1.31 16.90 2.70
N ALA A 268 0.45 17.39 3.59
CA ALA A 268 0.65 18.66 4.28
C ALA A 268 1.95 18.64 5.09
N PHE A 269 2.15 17.60 5.90
CA PHE A 269 3.34 17.48 6.73
C PHE A 269 4.64 17.40 5.90
N ALA A 270 4.64 16.60 4.82
CA ALA A 270 5.80 16.52 3.93
C ALA A 270 6.17 17.87 3.30
N ASN A 271 5.17 18.70 2.96
CA ASN A 271 5.40 20.05 2.45
C ASN A 271 6.03 20.95 3.52
N ASP A 272 5.48 20.94 4.74
CA ASP A 272 5.98 21.75 5.85
C ASP A 272 7.42 21.37 6.22
N SER A 273 7.72 20.07 6.36
CA SER A 273 9.08 19.59 6.66
C SER A 273 10.11 19.98 5.61
N ARG A 274 9.73 20.00 4.32
CA ARG A 274 10.61 20.46 3.24
C ARG A 274 10.92 21.96 3.35
N GLN A 275 9.90 22.77 3.61
CA GLN A 275 10.08 24.22 3.77
C GLN A 275 11.01 24.55 4.94
N LEU A 276 10.84 23.86 6.07
CA LEU A 276 11.74 23.98 7.23
C LEU A 276 13.17 23.57 6.89
N SER A 277 13.35 22.45 6.17
CA SER A 277 14.68 21.98 5.77
C SER A 277 15.40 22.97 4.83
N LEU A 278 14.66 23.68 3.96
CA LEU A 278 15.22 24.71 3.09
C LEU A 278 15.65 25.96 3.88
N ARG A 279 14.85 26.39 4.87
CA ARG A 279 15.16 27.54 5.72
C ARG A 279 16.42 27.31 6.57
N ASN A 280 16.64 26.11 7.07
CA ASN A 280 17.81 25.79 7.90
C ASN A 280 19.13 25.65 7.10
N ARG A 281 19.08 25.77 5.76
CA ARG A 281 20.26 25.65 4.88
C ARG A 281 20.68 26.97 4.23
N GLY A 282 19.89 28.03 4.39
CA GLY A 282 20.20 29.39 3.91
C GLY A 282 20.71 30.25 5.04
#